data_AF-A0A7Y7YTE0-F1
#
_entry.id   AF-A0A7Y7YTE0-F1
#
_cell.length_a   1.000
_cell.length_b   1.000
_cell.length_c   1.000
_cell.angle_alpha   90.00
_cell.angle_beta   90.00
_cell.angle_gamma   90.00
#
_symmetry.space_group_name_H-M   'P 1'
#
loop_
_entity.id
_entity.type
_entity.pdbx_description
1 polymer ?
#
loop_
_entity_poly.entity_id
_entity_poly.type
_entity_poly.pdbx_seq_one_letter_code
_entity_poly.pdbx_strand_id
1 'polypeptide(L)'
;MDDLLDQETISLHVVGNNDLPLNAACKVGYEDGQFGFILESWGPKDRNREYNQALDLIIERLIDIGVTKLKAYIASADLRENLPSVESRMLHKEEFVHFNSRAAQEIRLEIGRLQAFFDKVGRREIPKGNRTKRILLTVEGLNDNDTWVSIVTNTIQNVYASTFDEHELLVKTNKIYNLTIPAPKGQLVPEKKSVQRVVYARSPHVRAWVLSSRHGICELCRQPAPFEMEGDIPFLEVHHIVPLYDGGSDTLENCAALCPNCHRAIHLSKESHSLRDKLLKTKQENICVQ
;
A
#
# COMPACT_ATOMS: atom_id res chain seq x y z
N MET A 1 2.04 -13.86 28.25
CA MET A 1 2.79 -15.00 27.68
C MET A 1 2.25 -15.10 26.27
N ASP A 2 2.79 -14.22 25.43
CA ASP A 2 2.20 -13.85 24.16
C ASP A 2 2.34 -14.99 23.17
N ASP A 3 1.20 -15.55 22.76
CA ASP A 3 1.03 -16.15 21.44
C ASP A 3 1.36 -15.07 20.40
N LEU A 4 2.64 -14.94 20.06
CA LEU A 4 3.09 -14.25 18.87
C LEU A 4 2.64 -15.11 17.68
N LEU A 5 1.42 -14.81 17.23
CA LEU A 5 0.83 -15.12 15.93
C LEU A 5 1.90 -15.55 14.91
N ASP A 6 1.94 -16.83 14.60
CA ASP A 6 2.50 -17.34 13.34
C ASP A 6 1.76 -16.62 12.21
N GLN A 7 2.30 -15.49 11.75
CA GLN A 7 1.80 -14.84 10.55
C GLN A 7 2.06 -15.79 9.38
N GLU A 8 0.97 -16.20 8.74
CA GLU A 8 0.92 -17.20 7.68
C GLU A 8 1.94 -16.88 6.57
N THR A 9 2.84 -17.82 6.30
CA THR A 9 3.79 -17.70 5.18
C THR A 9 3.06 -17.95 3.86
N ILE A 10 3.02 -16.97 2.98
CA ILE A 10 2.27 -17.02 1.73
C ILE A 10 3.17 -17.61 0.63
N SER A 11 2.76 -18.71 0.00
CA SER A 11 3.52 -19.38 -1.07
C SER A 11 3.03 -18.98 -2.46
N LEU A 12 3.94 -18.55 -3.32
CA LEU A 12 3.65 -17.93 -4.63
C LEU A 12 4.65 -18.40 -5.70
N HIS A 13 4.45 -17.91 -6.92
CA HIS A 13 5.47 -17.84 -7.98
C HIS A 13 5.73 -16.38 -8.33
N VAL A 14 6.98 -16.04 -8.66
CA VAL A 14 7.29 -14.70 -9.19
C VAL A 14 6.60 -14.50 -10.53
N VAL A 15 5.84 -13.42 -10.68
CA VAL A 15 5.13 -13.09 -11.92
C VAL A 15 6.01 -12.23 -12.81
N GLY A 16 6.10 -12.56 -14.10
CA GLY A 16 6.83 -11.79 -15.10
C GLY A 16 6.11 -10.51 -15.52
N ASN A 17 6.77 -9.67 -16.33
CA ASN A 17 6.16 -8.42 -16.84
C ASN A 17 5.04 -8.64 -17.86
N ASN A 18 4.84 -9.88 -18.31
CA ASN A 18 3.72 -10.33 -19.13
C ASN A 18 2.56 -10.89 -18.30
N ASP A 19 2.58 -10.67 -16.99
CA ASP A 19 1.58 -11.14 -16.02
C ASP A 19 1.42 -12.67 -15.94
N LEU A 20 2.40 -13.43 -16.44
CA LEU A 20 2.44 -14.88 -16.33
C LEU A 20 3.40 -15.31 -15.20
N PRO A 21 3.05 -16.36 -14.43
CA PRO A 21 3.94 -16.89 -13.40
C PRO A 21 5.19 -17.52 -14.02
N LEU A 22 6.36 -17.15 -13.50
CA LEU A 22 7.63 -17.78 -13.82
C LEU A 22 7.75 -19.13 -13.11
N ASN A 23 8.52 -20.04 -13.69
CA ASN A 23 9.03 -21.22 -12.99
C ASN A 23 10.14 -20.78 -12.00
N ALA A 24 9.70 -20.14 -10.92
CA ALA A 24 10.47 -19.68 -9.78
C ALA A 24 9.53 -19.55 -8.57
N ALA A 25 9.39 -20.64 -7.81
CA ALA A 25 8.60 -20.67 -6.59
C ALA A 25 9.25 -19.81 -5.49
N CYS A 26 8.42 -19.15 -4.70
CA CYS A 26 8.85 -18.29 -3.61
C CYS A 26 7.83 -18.26 -2.48
N LYS A 27 8.21 -17.63 -1.37
CA LYS A 27 7.35 -17.36 -0.24
C LYS A 27 7.53 -15.94 0.28
N VAL A 28 6.52 -15.43 0.96
CA VAL A 28 6.57 -14.17 1.72
C VAL A 28 6.15 -14.46 3.15
N GLY A 29 6.95 -14.05 4.13
CA GLY A 29 6.63 -14.26 5.54
C GLY A 29 7.87 -14.28 6.43
N TYR A 30 7.70 -14.80 7.65
CA TYR A 30 8.78 -14.97 8.61
C TYR A 30 9.54 -16.28 8.39
N GLU A 31 10.87 -16.22 8.45
CA GLU A 31 11.73 -17.39 8.58
C GLU A 31 12.93 -17.06 9.47
N ASP A 32 13.15 -17.88 10.50
CA ASP A 32 14.21 -17.69 11.49
C ASP A 32 14.20 -16.29 12.15
N GLY A 33 13.01 -15.76 12.42
CA GLY A 33 12.81 -14.45 13.05
C GLY A 33 12.96 -13.24 12.12
N GLN A 34 13.23 -13.49 10.83
CA GLN A 34 13.39 -12.45 9.81
C GLN A 34 12.18 -12.46 8.86
N PHE A 35 11.58 -11.30 8.61
CA PHE A 35 10.48 -11.17 7.67
C PHE A 35 10.99 -10.75 6.29
N GLY A 36 10.47 -11.38 5.23
CA GLY A 36 10.72 -10.92 3.88
C GLY A 36 10.37 -11.92 2.80
N PHE A 37 11.10 -11.84 1.68
CA PHE A 37 10.90 -12.66 0.49
C PHE A 37 11.89 -13.82 0.43
N ILE A 38 11.36 -15.03 0.24
CA ILE A 38 12.12 -16.26 0.20
C ILE A 38 12.05 -16.86 -1.20
N LEU A 39 13.18 -16.92 -1.90
CA LEU A 39 13.25 -17.51 -3.24
C LEU A 39 13.75 -18.95 -3.14
N GLU A 40 12.98 -19.90 -3.69
CA GLU A 40 13.33 -21.30 -3.68
C GLU A 40 14.48 -21.61 -4.66
N SER A 41 15.39 -22.49 -4.25
CA SER A 41 16.58 -22.84 -5.04
C SER A 41 16.26 -23.36 -6.44
N TRP A 42 17.13 -23.06 -7.41
CA TRP A 42 17.16 -23.78 -8.69
C TRP A 42 17.65 -25.21 -8.44
N GLY A 43 16.77 -26.18 -8.73
CA GLY A 43 17.02 -27.61 -8.53
C GLY A 43 17.22 -28.40 -9.82
N PRO A 44 17.56 -29.69 -9.71
CA PRO A 44 17.61 -30.61 -10.84
C PRO A 44 16.27 -30.68 -11.60
N LYS A 45 16.30 -31.08 -12.89
CA LYS A 45 15.09 -31.35 -13.71
C LYS A 45 14.13 -30.15 -13.82
N ASP A 46 14.66 -28.99 -14.20
CA ASP A 46 13.90 -27.76 -14.48
C ASP A 46 13.14 -27.10 -13.32
N ARG A 47 13.29 -27.58 -12.07
CA ARG A 47 12.66 -26.93 -10.91
C ARG A 47 13.24 -25.54 -10.70
N ASN A 48 12.41 -24.51 -10.75
CA ASN A 48 12.82 -23.11 -10.60
C ASN A 48 13.84 -22.64 -11.66
N ARG A 49 13.71 -23.10 -12.91
CA ARG A 49 14.66 -22.78 -14.00
C ARG A 49 14.77 -21.28 -14.31
N GLU A 50 13.77 -20.48 -13.93
CA GLU A 50 13.72 -19.02 -14.14
C GLU A 50 14.19 -18.26 -12.88
N TYR A 51 14.88 -18.90 -11.94
CA TYR A 51 15.42 -18.29 -10.71
C TYR A 51 16.11 -16.94 -10.93
N ASN A 52 17.03 -16.88 -11.90
CA ASN A 52 17.81 -15.65 -12.14
C ASN A 52 16.94 -14.51 -12.67
N GLN A 53 16.01 -14.82 -13.58
CA GLN A 53 15.06 -13.84 -14.11
C GLN A 53 14.10 -13.36 -13.02
N ALA A 54 13.62 -14.27 -12.17
CA ALA A 54 12.79 -13.92 -11.04
C ALA A 54 13.52 -12.99 -10.05
N LEU A 55 14.77 -13.29 -9.73
CA LEU A 55 15.57 -12.44 -8.85
C LEU A 55 15.88 -11.07 -9.47
N ASP A 56 16.13 -11.00 -10.79
CA ASP A 56 16.29 -9.73 -11.52
C ASP A 56 15.03 -8.86 -11.36
N LEU A 57 13.83 -9.42 -11.60
CA LEU A 57 12.56 -8.70 -11.48
C LEU A 57 12.28 -8.21 -10.06
N ILE A 58 12.57 -9.03 -9.04
CA ILE A 58 12.38 -8.62 -7.64
C ILE A 58 13.28 -7.43 -7.31
N ILE A 59 14.55 -7.47 -7.72
CA ILE A 59 15.47 -6.36 -7.47
C ILE A 59 15.06 -5.10 -8.26
N GLU A 60 14.66 -5.25 -9.52
CA GLU A 60 14.14 -4.14 -10.33
C GLU A 60 12.95 -3.45 -9.66
N ARG A 61 11.95 -4.24 -9.21
CA ARG A 61 10.78 -3.71 -8.51
C ARG A 61 11.12 -3.07 -7.16
N LEU A 62 12.10 -3.60 -6.44
CA LEU A 62 12.60 -2.96 -5.21
C LEU A 62 13.26 -1.61 -5.51
N ILE A 63 14.05 -1.51 -6.59
CA ILE A 63 14.65 -0.25 -7.05
C ILE A 63 13.55 0.75 -7.42
N ASP A 64 12.53 0.33 -8.16
CA ASP A 64 11.43 1.19 -8.62
C ASP A 64 10.66 1.85 -7.46
N ILE A 65 10.49 1.12 -6.35
CA ILE A 65 9.83 1.65 -5.14
C ILE A 65 10.79 2.40 -4.20
N GLY A 66 12.03 2.62 -4.63
CA GLY A 66 13.01 3.44 -3.92
C GLY A 66 13.82 2.70 -2.85
N VAL A 67 13.79 1.37 -2.80
CA VAL A 67 14.70 0.61 -1.93
C VAL A 67 16.12 0.83 -2.41
N THR A 68 17.04 1.11 -1.48
CA THR A 68 18.45 1.42 -1.81
C THR A 68 19.43 0.35 -1.35
N LYS A 69 18.99 -0.56 -0.48
CA LYS A 69 19.78 -1.66 0.08
C LYS A 69 18.88 -2.75 0.62
N LEU A 70 19.38 -3.99 0.71
CA LEU A 70 18.71 -5.12 1.34
C LEU A 70 19.68 -5.99 2.13
N LYS A 71 19.18 -6.84 3.03
CA LYS A 71 19.94 -7.94 3.63
C LYS A 71 19.57 -9.24 2.92
N ALA A 72 20.55 -10.13 2.74
CA ALA A 72 20.35 -11.39 2.05
C ALA A 72 21.00 -12.54 2.84
N TYR A 73 20.28 -13.65 2.97
CA TYR A 73 20.69 -14.79 3.78
C TYR A 73 20.57 -16.09 2.97
N ILE A 74 21.44 -17.07 3.24
CA ILE A 74 21.17 -18.43 2.81
C ILE A 74 20.10 -19.04 3.71
N ALA A 75 19.06 -19.61 3.10
CA ALA A 75 17.92 -20.19 3.78
C ALA A 75 17.70 -21.67 3.44
N SER A 76 18.72 -22.38 2.95
CA SER A 76 18.62 -23.83 2.70
C SER A 76 18.55 -24.63 4.00
N ALA A 77 17.70 -25.66 4.05
CA ALA A 77 17.52 -26.53 5.23
C ALA A 77 18.85 -27.06 5.80
N ASP A 78 19.68 -27.73 4.98
CA ASP A 78 20.98 -28.25 5.40
C ASP A 78 21.84 -27.21 6.15
N LEU A 79 21.91 -25.98 5.63
CA LEU A 79 22.73 -24.94 6.25
C LEU A 79 22.08 -24.35 7.50
N ARG A 80 20.74 -24.29 7.56
CA ARG A 80 20.03 -23.85 8.78
C ARG A 80 20.25 -24.83 9.93
N GLU A 81 20.36 -26.12 9.65
CA GLU A 81 20.72 -27.14 10.65
C GLU A 81 22.18 -27.00 11.12
N ASN A 82 23.12 -26.80 10.20
CA ASN A 82 24.55 -26.72 10.54
C ASN A 82 24.98 -25.36 11.12
N LEU A 83 24.35 -24.26 10.69
CA LEU A 83 24.56 -22.91 11.21
C LEU A 83 23.20 -22.32 11.64
N PRO A 84 22.69 -22.60 12.85
CA PRO A 84 21.34 -22.18 13.27
C PRO A 84 21.15 -20.66 13.40
N SER A 85 22.21 -19.90 13.67
CA SER A 85 22.16 -18.44 13.72
C SER A 85 21.95 -17.83 12.34
N VAL A 86 20.90 -17.00 12.18
CA VAL A 86 20.59 -16.31 10.91
C VAL A 86 21.70 -15.35 10.50
N GLU A 87 22.32 -14.66 11.46
CA GLU A 87 23.44 -13.74 11.23
C GLU A 87 24.64 -14.47 10.62
N SER A 88 24.89 -15.72 11.02
CA SER A 88 25.97 -16.54 10.46
C SER A 88 25.72 -16.98 9.02
N ARG A 89 24.47 -16.89 8.53
CA ARG A 89 24.06 -17.22 7.16
C ARG A 89 23.95 -16.01 6.24
N MET A 90 24.29 -14.82 6.73
CA MET A 90 24.24 -13.57 5.96
C MET A 90 25.28 -13.57 4.82
N LEU A 91 24.83 -13.21 3.63
CA LEU A 91 25.64 -13.22 2.41
C LEU A 91 26.75 -12.17 2.44
N HIS A 92 26.39 -10.92 2.69
CA HIS A 92 27.32 -9.80 2.67
C HIS A 92 27.93 -9.57 4.06
N LYS A 93 29.25 -9.32 4.13
CA LYS A 93 29.94 -9.11 5.42
C LYS A 93 29.65 -7.72 6.01
N GLU A 94 29.34 -6.74 5.18
CA GLU A 94 28.96 -5.38 5.59
C GLU A 94 27.46 -5.23 5.83
N GLU A 95 26.78 -6.34 6.18
CA GLU A 95 25.35 -6.42 6.47
C GLU A 95 24.40 -6.26 5.26
N PHE A 96 24.67 -5.30 4.39
CA PHE A 96 23.79 -4.93 3.28
C PHE A 96 24.40 -5.19 1.91
N VAL A 97 23.53 -5.53 0.95
CA VAL A 97 23.80 -5.39 -0.48
C VAL A 97 23.21 -4.05 -0.92
N HIS A 98 24.07 -3.10 -1.28
CA HIS A 98 23.67 -1.74 -1.67
C HIS A 98 23.34 -1.65 -3.17
N PHE A 99 22.25 -1.00 -3.56
CA PHE A 99 21.89 -0.90 -4.97
C PHE A 99 22.72 0.14 -5.71
N ASN A 100 23.06 1.28 -5.08
CA ASN A 100 24.00 2.30 -5.60
C ASN A 100 23.76 2.72 -7.07
N SER A 101 22.49 2.80 -7.49
CA SER A 101 22.09 3.09 -8.89
C SER A 101 22.60 2.06 -9.93
N ARG A 102 22.99 0.86 -9.51
CA ARG A 102 23.38 -0.25 -10.38
C ARG A 102 22.16 -0.92 -10.98
N ALA A 103 22.32 -1.54 -12.15
CA ALA A 103 21.25 -2.32 -12.75
C ALA A 103 20.91 -3.56 -11.89
N ALA A 104 19.64 -3.98 -11.92
CA ALA A 104 19.16 -5.15 -11.15
C ALA A 104 20.01 -6.41 -11.42
N GLN A 105 20.40 -6.62 -12.68
CA GLN A 105 21.29 -7.71 -13.10
C GLN A 105 22.65 -7.68 -12.39
N GLU A 106 23.25 -6.51 -12.17
CA GLU A 106 24.56 -6.39 -11.50
C GLU A 106 24.45 -6.79 -10.04
N ILE A 107 23.40 -6.32 -9.36
CA ILE A 107 23.08 -6.65 -7.96
C ILE A 107 22.82 -8.16 -7.83
N ARG A 108 22.04 -8.74 -8.75
CA ARG A 108 21.78 -10.19 -8.79
C ARG A 108 23.05 -11.01 -9.01
N LEU A 109 23.95 -10.58 -9.89
CA LEU A 109 25.26 -11.22 -10.07
C LEU A 109 26.12 -11.16 -8.80
N GLU A 110 26.08 -10.05 -8.05
CA GLU A 110 26.74 -9.96 -6.76
C GLU A 110 26.15 -10.94 -5.74
N ILE A 111 24.83 -10.93 -5.54
CA ILE A 111 24.13 -11.87 -4.64
C ILE A 111 24.50 -13.32 -5.01
N GLY A 112 24.45 -13.68 -6.29
CA GLY A 112 24.83 -15.01 -6.76
C GLY A 112 26.30 -15.36 -6.46
N ARG A 113 27.24 -14.42 -6.61
CA ARG A 113 28.65 -14.62 -6.22
C ARG A 113 28.79 -14.84 -4.72
N LEU A 114 28.07 -14.07 -3.89
CA LEU A 114 28.10 -14.20 -2.43
C LEU A 114 27.58 -15.57 -1.98
N GLN A 115 26.56 -16.12 -2.64
CA GLN A 115 26.05 -17.45 -2.34
C GLN A 115 27.13 -18.53 -2.50
N ALA A 116 28.07 -18.39 -3.42
CA ALA A 116 29.11 -19.40 -3.69
C ALA A 116 30.12 -19.56 -2.54
N PHE A 117 30.15 -18.65 -1.57
CA PHE A 117 30.94 -18.80 -0.35
C PHE A 117 30.31 -19.78 0.64
N PHE A 118 29.06 -20.20 0.45
CA PHE A 118 28.40 -21.13 1.37
C PHE A 118 28.29 -22.53 0.76
N ASP A 119 28.51 -23.54 1.59
CA ASP A 119 28.13 -24.92 1.31
C ASP A 119 27.04 -25.41 2.27
N LYS A 120 26.94 -26.71 2.49
CA LYS A 120 25.93 -27.30 3.38
C LYS A 120 26.28 -27.15 4.86
N VAL A 121 27.56 -26.96 5.18
CA VAL A 121 28.10 -26.98 6.54
C VAL A 121 28.38 -25.56 7.01
N GLY A 122 28.86 -24.67 6.13
CA GLY A 122 29.17 -23.31 6.53
C GLY A 122 29.70 -22.40 5.43
N ARG A 123 30.33 -21.31 5.87
CA ARG A 123 30.99 -20.32 5.02
C ARG A 123 32.42 -20.75 4.73
N ARG A 124 32.86 -20.56 3.48
CA ARG A 124 34.19 -20.84 2.94
C ARG A 124 34.94 -19.53 2.70
N GLU A 125 36.26 -19.63 2.65
CA GLU A 125 37.13 -18.51 2.24
C GLU A 125 37.15 -18.29 0.73
N ILE A 126 37.05 -19.37 -0.06
CA ILE A 126 37.11 -19.32 -1.53
C ILE A 126 35.72 -19.64 -2.10
N PRO A 127 35.16 -18.80 -3.00
CA PRO A 127 33.83 -19.02 -3.55
C PRO A 127 33.86 -20.20 -4.52
N LYS A 128 33.05 -21.23 -4.26
CA LYS A 128 32.93 -22.41 -5.10
C LYS A 128 31.56 -23.05 -4.96
N GLY A 129 30.88 -23.25 -6.09
CA GLY A 129 29.64 -24.03 -6.17
C GLY A 129 28.42 -23.22 -6.60
N ASN A 130 27.25 -23.68 -6.18
CA ASN A 130 25.94 -23.18 -6.62
C ASN A 130 25.72 -21.70 -6.24
N ARG A 131 25.22 -20.91 -7.20
CA ARG A 131 24.87 -19.47 -7.10
C ARG A 131 23.36 -19.19 -7.11
N THR A 132 22.56 -20.24 -7.01
CA THR A 132 21.09 -20.24 -7.10
C THR A 132 20.47 -21.09 -5.98
N LYS A 133 20.99 -20.90 -4.77
CA LYS A 133 20.51 -21.54 -3.53
C LYS A 133 19.20 -20.89 -3.07
N ARG A 134 18.54 -21.52 -2.09
CA ARG A 134 17.38 -20.94 -1.41
C ARG A 134 17.86 -19.76 -0.57
N ILE A 135 17.29 -18.59 -0.79
CA ILE A 135 17.69 -17.34 -0.14
C ILE A 135 16.50 -16.64 0.48
N LEU A 136 16.75 -15.92 1.57
CA LEU A 136 15.83 -14.97 2.18
C LEU A 136 16.38 -13.55 1.94
N LEU A 137 15.52 -12.66 1.44
CA LEU A 137 15.79 -11.23 1.26
C LEU A 137 14.93 -10.43 2.22
N THR A 138 15.54 -9.50 2.94
CA THR A 138 14.83 -8.61 3.86
C THR A 138 15.17 -7.15 3.58
N VAL A 139 14.21 -6.27 3.79
CA VAL A 139 14.35 -4.82 3.60
C VAL A 139 13.87 -4.13 4.86
N GLU A 140 14.74 -3.31 5.44
CA GLU A 140 14.41 -2.57 6.68
C GLU A 140 13.21 -1.65 6.43
N GLY A 141 12.17 -1.79 7.27
CA GLY A 141 10.93 -1.02 7.15
C GLY A 141 9.88 -1.62 6.20
N LEU A 142 10.15 -2.77 5.57
CA LEU A 142 9.23 -3.47 4.66
C LEU A 142 8.75 -4.80 5.27
N ASN A 143 7.86 -4.69 6.27
CA ASN A 143 7.41 -5.80 7.11
C ASN A 143 5.93 -6.20 6.90
N ASP A 144 5.38 -5.98 5.71
CA ASP A 144 4.00 -6.33 5.40
C ASP A 144 3.89 -7.30 4.21
N ASN A 145 2.96 -8.25 4.33
CA ASN A 145 2.74 -9.30 3.33
C ASN A 145 2.21 -8.73 2.01
N ASP A 146 1.30 -7.75 2.04
CA ASP A 146 0.62 -7.22 0.86
C ASP A 146 1.61 -6.50 -0.07
N THR A 147 2.56 -5.74 0.47
CA THR A 147 3.58 -5.08 -0.36
C THR A 147 4.52 -6.09 -1.00
N TRP A 148 5.04 -7.07 -0.25
CA TRP A 148 5.89 -8.12 -0.83
C TRP A 148 5.13 -8.98 -1.84
N VAL A 149 3.87 -9.35 -1.57
CA VAL A 149 3.01 -10.03 -2.55
C VAL A 149 2.85 -9.15 -3.80
N SER A 150 2.66 -7.85 -3.65
CA SER A 150 2.55 -6.93 -4.79
C SER A 150 3.84 -6.83 -5.60
N ILE A 151 5.01 -6.85 -4.94
CA ILE A 151 6.33 -6.91 -5.59
C ILE A 151 6.48 -8.24 -6.35
N VAL A 152 6.12 -9.37 -5.74
CA VAL A 152 6.23 -10.69 -6.37
C VAL A 152 5.29 -10.83 -7.57
N THR A 153 4.07 -10.29 -7.46
CA THR A 153 3.00 -10.43 -8.46
C THR A 153 3.00 -9.36 -9.55
N ASN A 154 4.01 -8.49 -9.61
CA ASN A 154 4.10 -7.37 -10.55
C ASN A 154 2.99 -6.31 -10.40
N THR A 155 2.27 -6.28 -9.28
CA THR A 155 1.18 -5.33 -9.07
C THR A 155 1.62 -4.07 -8.31
N ILE A 156 2.85 -4.06 -7.78
CA ILE A 156 3.38 -2.92 -7.01
C ILE A 156 3.51 -1.64 -7.83
N GLN A 157 3.87 -1.73 -9.12
CA GLN A 157 3.95 -0.56 -10.00
C GLN A 157 2.59 0.14 -10.13
N ASN A 158 1.49 -0.62 -10.08
CA ASN A 158 0.14 -0.03 -10.05
C ASN A 158 -0.06 0.81 -8.77
N VAL A 159 0.42 0.34 -7.61
CA VAL A 159 0.27 1.05 -6.33
C VAL A 159 0.95 2.41 -6.34
N TYR A 160 2.10 2.57 -6.99
CA TYR A 160 2.84 3.83 -7.07
C TYR A 160 2.50 4.67 -8.31
N ALA A 161 1.75 4.13 -9.28
CA ALA A 161 1.36 4.86 -10.48
C ALA A 161 0.41 6.01 -10.15
N SER A 162 0.71 7.20 -10.71
CA SER A 162 -0.20 8.34 -10.72
C SER A 162 -1.57 7.94 -11.26
N THR A 163 -2.62 8.56 -10.74
CA THR A 163 -4.00 8.35 -11.21
C THR A 163 -4.73 9.69 -11.28
N PHE A 164 -5.74 9.75 -12.15
CA PHE A 164 -6.68 10.86 -12.25
C PHE A 164 -7.92 10.67 -11.37
N ASP A 165 -8.06 9.51 -10.72
CA ASP A 165 -9.18 9.17 -9.86
C ASP A 165 -8.79 9.36 -8.39
N GLU A 166 -9.48 10.27 -7.71
CA GLU A 166 -9.21 10.63 -6.30
C GLU A 166 -9.43 9.45 -5.34
N HIS A 167 -10.42 8.59 -5.62
CA HIS A 167 -10.69 7.42 -4.78
C HIS A 167 -9.59 6.36 -4.96
N GLU A 168 -9.17 6.11 -6.20
CA GLU A 168 -8.03 5.25 -6.48
C GLU A 168 -6.75 5.80 -5.80
N LEU A 169 -6.51 7.12 -5.87
CA LEU A 169 -5.37 7.76 -5.21
C LEU A 169 -5.41 7.55 -3.70
N LEU A 170 -6.57 7.70 -3.06
CA LEU A 170 -6.75 7.44 -1.64
C LEU A 170 -6.45 5.97 -1.29
N VAL A 171 -6.95 5.02 -2.07
CA VAL A 171 -6.68 3.58 -1.88
C VAL A 171 -5.19 3.28 -2.00
N LYS A 172 -4.52 3.80 -3.04
CA LYS A 172 -3.07 3.65 -3.25
C LYS A 172 -2.27 4.27 -2.11
N THR A 173 -2.63 5.46 -1.68
CA THR A 173 -1.99 6.18 -0.58
C THR A 173 -2.10 5.38 0.73
N ASN A 174 -3.28 4.86 1.05
CA ASN A 174 -3.49 4.06 2.26
C ASN A 174 -2.63 2.78 2.29
N LYS A 175 -2.37 2.15 1.13
CA LYS A 175 -1.48 0.97 1.04
C LYS A 175 -0.04 1.31 1.41
N ILE A 176 0.43 2.50 1.06
CA ILE A 176 1.82 2.90 1.27
C ILE A 176 2.01 3.79 2.51
N TYR A 177 0.94 4.20 3.18
CA TYR A 177 0.96 5.18 4.28
C TYR A 177 1.84 4.74 5.46
N ASN A 178 1.85 3.45 5.79
CA ASN A 178 2.64 2.90 6.90
C ASN A 178 4.04 2.43 6.46
N LEU A 179 4.39 2.57 5.18
CA LEU A 179 5.68 2.15 4.65
C LEU A 179 6.73 3.25 4.89
N THR A 180 7.95 2.84 5.21
CA THR A 180 9.09 3.77 5.23
C THR A 180 9.55 4.00 3.79
N ILE A 181 9.03 5.06 3.16
CA ILE A 181 9.42 5.45 1.79
C ILE A 181 10.44 6.60 1.82
N PRO A 182 11.45 6.59 0.93
CA PRO A 182 12.31 7.77 0.76
C PRO A 182 11.49 8.95 0.23
N ALA A 183 11.99 10.17 0.44
CA ALA A 183 11.35 11.37 -0.09
C ALA A 183 11.19 11.24 -1.63
N PRO A 184 9.96 11.28 -2.17
CA PRO A 184 9.74 11.11 -3.59
C PRO A 184 10.19 12.36 -4.35
N LYS A 185 10.75 12.16 -5.55
CA LYS A 185 11.13 13.28 -6.45
C LYS A 185 9.92 14.06 -6.98
N GLY A 186 8.75 13.41 -7.04
CA GLY A 186 7.54 13.97 -7.63
C GLY A 186 7.60 14.11 -9.16
N GLN A 187 6.57 14.75 -9.73
CA GLN A 187 6.49 15.08 -11.15
C GLN A 187 6.53 16.60 -11.33
N LEU A 188 7.58 17.13 -11.99
CA LEU A 188 7.69 18.57 -12.27
C LEU A 188 6.60 19.06 -13.22
N VAL A 189 6.15 18.19 -14.13
CA VAL A 189 5.05 18.46 -15.05
C VAL A 189 4.05 17.31 -14.93
N PRO A 190 3.04 17.44 -14.05
CA PRO A 190 2.01 16.41 -13.90
C PRO A 190 1.18 16.25 -15.17
N GLU A 191 0.72 15.03 -15.42
CA GLU A 191 -0.20 14.75 -16.51
C GLU A 191 -1.55 15.45 -16.28
N LYS A 192 -2.22 15.81 -17.38
CA LYS A 192 -3.52 16.48 -17.35
C LYS A 192 -4.52 15.69 -18.18
N LYS A 193 -5.73 15.53 -17.64
CA LYS A 193 -6.85 14.89 -18.33
C LYS A 193 -8.06 15.81 -18.31
N SER A 194 -8.60 16.10 -19.49
CA SER A 194 -9.91 16.75 -19.61
C SER A 194 -11.02 15.72 -19.40
N VAL A 195 -11.98 16.03 -18.53
CA VAL A 195 -13.11 15.15 -18.22
C VAL A 195 -14.43 15.89 -18.47
N GLN A 196 -15.40 15.17 -19.03
CA GLN A 196 -16.80 15.63 -19.07
C GLN A 196 -17.52 15.09 -17.84
N ARG A 197 -18.27 15.95 -17.14
CA ARG A 197 -19.04 15.55 -15.95
C ARG A 197 -20.46 16.09 -16.00
N VAL A 198 -21.40 15.30 -15.51
CA VAL A 198 -22.77 15.74 -15.26
C VAL A 198 -22.79 16.54 -13.97
N VAL A 199 -23.38 17.74 -14.01
CA VAL A 199 -23.56 18.60 -12.84
C VAL A 199 -25.04 18.96 -12.75
N TYR A 200 -25.60 18.85 -11.56
CA TYR A 200 -26.98 19.20 -11.28
C TYR A 200 -27.09 20.68 -10.91
N ALA A 201 -28.06 21.39 -11.50
CA ALA A 201 -28.45 22.71 -11.04
C ALA A 201 -28.99 22.60 -9.61
N ARG A 202 -28.58 23.51 -8.72
CA ARG A 202 -29.00 23.52 -7.30
C ARG A 202 -29.67 24.84 -6.98
N SER A 203 -30.74 24.78 -6.20
CA SER A 203 -31.54 25.93 -5.81
C SER A 203 -30.77 26.78 -4.78
N PRO A 204 -30.46 28.05 -5.09
CA PRO A 204 -29.85 28.94 -4.11
C PRO A 204 -30.78 29.19 -2.92
N HIS A 205 -32.10 29.11 -3.10
CA HIS A 205 -33.07 29.28 -2.02
C HIS A 205 -33.01 28.14 -0.99
N VAL A 206 -32.97 26.89 -1.48
CA VAL A 206 -32.79 25.70 -0.61
C VAL A 206 -31.48 25.80 0.14
N ARG A 207 -30.39 26.12 -0.57
CA ARG A 207 -29.06 26.26 0.05
C ARG A 207 -29.05 27.35 1.13
N ALA A 208 -29.54 28.54 0.83
CA ALA A 208 -29.56 29.65 1.77
C ALA A 208 -30.39 29.32 3.01
N TRP A 209 -31.59 28.74 2.83
CA TRP A 209 -32.47 28.37 3.93
C TRP A 209 -31.84 27.34 4.87
N VAL A 210 -31.25 26.28 4.32
CA VAL A 210 -30.58 25.23 5.12
C VAL A 210 -29.45 25.82 5.95
N LEU A 211 -28.62 26.70 5.37
CA LEU A 211 -27.52 27.33 6.10
C LEU A 211 -28.00 28.31 7.17
N SER A 212 -28.94 29.20 6.84
CA SER A 212 -29.42 30.22 7.77
C SER A 212 -30.21 29.62 8.94
N SER A 213 -31.00 28.57 8.70
CA SER A 213 -31.81 27.91 9.73
C SER A 213 -31.01 27.24 10.86
N ARG A 214 -29.70 27.06 10.66
CA ARG A 214 -28.81 26.37 11.59
C ARG A 214 -27.90 27.31 12.37
N HIS A 215 -27.96 28.62 12.12
CA HIS A 215 -27.20 29.63 12.86
C HIS A 215 -25.70 29.29 13.00
N GLY A 216 -25.10 28.76 11.94
CA GLY A 216 -23.70 28.35 11.93
C GLY A 216 -23.37 27.10 12.74
N ILE A 217 -24.36 26.31 13.18
CA ILE A 217 -24.12 25.06 13.90
C ILE A 217 -24.25 23.85 12.95
N CYS A 218 -23.26 22.96 12.96
CA CYS A 218 -23.30 21.73 12.18
C CYS A 218 -24.41 20.78 12.68
N GLU A 219 -25.22 20.25 11.78
CA GLU A 219 -26.33 19.36 12.13
C GLU A 219 -25.89 17.98 12.68
N LEU A 220 -24.67 17.55 12.37
CA LEU A 220 -24.16 16.22 12.75
C LEU A 220 -23.39 16.24 14.08
N CYS A 221 -22.35 17.07 14.21
CA CYS A 221 -21.50 17.13 15.42
C CYS A 221 -21.94 18.20 16.42
N ARG A 222 -22.89 19.06 16.06
CA ARG A 222 -23.39 20.17 16.89
C ARG A 222 -22.32 21.20 17.31
N GLN A 223 -21.18 21.21 16.61
CA GLN A 223 -20.14 22.23 16.78
C GLN A 223 -20.44 23.45 15.90
N PRO A 224 -19.96 24.65 16.29
CA PRO A 224 -20.03 25.83 15.44
C PRO A 224 -19.21 25.65 14.16
N ALA A 225 -19.50 26.48 13.17
CA ALA A 225 -18.73 26.59 11.94
C ALA A 225 -17.25 26.84 12.28
N PRO A 226 -16.31 26.24 11.51
CA PRO A 226 -14.89 26.35 11.81
C PRO A 226 -14.32 27.77 11.59
N PHE A 227 -14.96 28.56 10.74
CA PHE A 227 -14.61 29.94 10.43
C PHE A 227 -15.79 30.68 9.80
N GLU A 228 -15.65 31.99 9.65
CA GLU A 228 -16.60 32.87 8.98
C GLU A 228 -16.06 33.33 7.62
N MET A 229 -16.95 33.47 6.64
CA MET A 229 -16.68 34.09 5.35
C MET A 229 -16.82 35.62 5.45
N GLU A 230 -16.53 36.31 4.34
CA GLU A 230 -16.81 37.74 4.21
C GLU A 230 -18.27 38.07 4.57
N GLY A 231 -18.44 39.13 5.37
CA GLY A 231 -19.75 39.53 5.91
C GLY A 231 -20.22 38.73 7.13
N ASP A 232 -19.29 38.17 7.90
CA ASP A 232 -19.55 37.44 9.16
C ASP A 232 -20.49 36.23 8.98
N ILE A 233 -20.41 35.57 7.81
CA ILE A 233 -21.27 34.44 7.46
C ILE A 233 -20.59 33.13 7.88
N PRO A 234 -21.15 32.33 8.81
CA PRO A 234 -20.54 31.07 9.23
C PRO A 234 -20.38 30.06 8.07
N PHE A 235 -19.20 29.46 7.92
CA PHE A 235 -18.93 28.51 6.84
C PHE A 235 -19.43 27.09 7.17
N LEU A 236 -20.51 26.68 6.52
CA LEU A 236 -20.98 25.29 6.47
C LEU A 236 -21.25 24.88 5.01
N GLU A 237 -21.20 23.58 4.75
CA GLU A 237 -21.48 22.97 3.45
C GLU A 237 -22.86 22.32 3.48
N VAL A 238 -23.65 22.51 2.40
CA VAL A 238 -24.93 21.79 2.24
C VAL A 238 -24.66 20.43 1.62
N HIS A 239 -25.08 19.38 2.34
CA HIS A 239 -24.99 17.99 1.93
C HIS A 239 -26.37 17.44 1.59
N HIS A 240 -26.49 16.82 0.41
CA HIS A 240 -27.66 16.00 0.05
C HIS A 240 -27.51 14.61 0.65
N ILE A 241 -28.38 14.24 1.58
CA ILE A 241 -28.29 13.00 2.37
C ILE A 241 -28.46 11.78 1.45
N VAL A 242 -29.49 11.81 0.60
CA VAL A 242 -29.56 10.98 -0.61
C VAL A 242 -28.89 11.77 -1.74
N PRO A 243 -27.78 11.27 -2.32
CA PRO A 243 -27.08 11.98 -3.37
C PRO A 243 -27.95 12.25 -4.61
N LEU A 244 -27.75 13.39 -5.26
CA LEU A 244 -28.49 13.75 -6.48
C LEU A 244 -28.28 12.75 -7.62
N TYR A 245 -27.10 12.15 -7.73
CA TYR A 245 -26.82 11.14 -8.75
C TYR A 245 -27.55 9.81 -8.50
N ASP A 246 -27.98 9.56 -7.26
CA ASP A 246 -28.81 8.41 -6.85
C ASP A 246 -30.31 8.76 -6.86
N GLY A 247 -30.69 9.88 -7.49
CA GLY A 247 -32.09 10.34 -7.57
C GLY A 247 -32.58 11.11 -6.34
N GLY A 248 -31.70 11.55 -5.45
CA GLY A 248 -32.05 12.43 -4.34
C GLY A 248 -32.62 13.78 -4.80
N SER A 249 -33.55 14.34 -4.02
CA SER A 249 -34.17 15.64 -4.32
C SER A 249 -33.34 16.82 -3.80
N ASP A 250 -33.44 17.97 -4.46
CA ASP A 250 -32.90 19.24 -3.94
C ASP A 250 -33.94 19.96 -3.08
N THR A 251 -34.27 19.37 -1.93
CA THR A 251 -35.30 19.86 -0.99
C THR A 251 -34.76 19.94 0.44
N LEU A 252 -35.49 20.62 1.33
CA LEU A 252 -35.06 20.83 2.71
C LEU A 252 -34.92 19.53 3.51
N GLU A 253 -35.78 18.55 3.21
CA GLU A 253 -35.82 17.25 3.87
C GLU A 253 -34.60 16.40 3.53
N ASN A 254 -34.04 16.59 2.34
CA ASN A 254 -32.86 15.86 1.85
C ASN A 254 -31.55 16.64 2.04
N CYS A 255 -31.58 17.89 2.51
CA CYS A 255 -30.40 18.73 2.66
C CYS A 255 -30.04 18.97 4.13
N ALA A 256 -28.76 18.94 4.47
CA ALA A 256 -28.26 19.27 5.81
C ALA A 256 -27.05 20.22 5.77
N ALA A 257 -26.94 21.13 6.74
CA ALA A 257 -25.78 21.99 6.92
C ALA A 257 -24.70 21.30 7.77
N LEU A 258 -23.52 21.07 7.19
CA LEU A 258 -22.43 20.34 7.82
C LEU A 258 -21.13 21.13 7.84
N CYS A 259 -20.32 20.97 8.90
CA CYS A 259 -18.95 21.46 8.85
C CYS A 259 -18.13 20.60 7.86
N PRO A 260 -17.00 21.11 7.32
CA PRO A 260 -16.20 20.39 6.33
C PRO A 260 -15.75 19.01 6.79
N ASN A 261 -15.40 18.86 8.07
CA ASN A 261 -14.98 17.59 8.67
C ASN A 261 -16.13 16.56 8.66
N CYS A 262 -17.33 16.96 9.08
CA CYS A 262 -18.50 16.09 9.08
C CYS A 262 -18.94 15.72 7.67
N HIS A 263 -18.89 16.68 6.75
CA HIS A 263 -19.25 16.45 5.36
C HIS A 263 -18.31 15.43 4.71
N ARG A 264 -16.98 15.55 4.92
CA ARG A 264 -16.00 14.57 4.44
C ARG A 264 -16.13 13.21 5.13
N ALA A 265 -16.39 13.17 6.43
CA ALA A 265 -16.58 11.92 7.17
C ALA A 265 -17.74 11.08 6.63
N ILE A 266 -18.86 11.70 6.26
CA ILE A 266 -19.99 10.99 5.63
C ILE A 266 -19.58 10.36 4.30
N HIS A 267 -18.65 10.94 3.55
CA HIS A 267 -18.20 10.39 2.28
C HIS A 267 -17.10 9.35 2.42
N LEU A 268 -16.21 9.48 3.41
CA LEU A 268 -14.93 8.77 3.44
C LEU A 268 -14.70 7.90 4.67
N SER A 269 -15.42 8.12 5.78
CA SER A 269 -15.14 7.39 7.03
C SER A 269 -15.71 5.98 6.99
N LYS A 270 -15.15 5.09 7.83
CA LYS A 270 -15.67 3.71 8.00
C LYS A 270 -17.11 3.71 8.53
N GLU A 271 -17.48 4.76 9.24
CA GLU A 271 -18.80 5.00 9.82
C GLU A 271 -19.76 5.73 8.87
N SER A 272 -19.36 6.01 7.61
CA SER A 272 -20.13 6.74 6.59
C SER A 272 -21.63 6.40 6.59
N HIS A 273 -21.97 5.10 6.49
CA HIS A 273 -23.36 4.64 6.48
C HIS A 273 -24.09 5.03 7.76
N SER A 274 -23.49 4.79 8.92
CA SER A 274 -24.09 5.13 10.22
C SER A 274 -24.27 6.63 10.42
N LEU A 275 -23.35 7.45 9.88
CA LEU A 275 -23.45 8.91 9.92
C LEU A 275 -24.58 9.42 9.03
N ARG A 276 -24.75 8.82 7.84
CA ARG A 276 -25.88 9.12 6.94
C ARG A 276 -27.22 8.73 7.57
N ASP A 277 -27.31 7.55 8.18
CA ASP A 277 -28.51 7.09 8.89
C ASP A 277 -28.86 8.01 10.07
N LYS A 278 -27.87 8.45 10.83
CA LYS A 278 -28.05 9.41 11.93
C LYS A 278 -28.64 10.73 11.42
N LEU A 279 -28.17 11.21 10.28
CA LEU A 279 -28.68 12.43 9.63
C LEU A 279 -30.12 12.26 9.15
N LEU A 280 -30.45 11.14 8.50
CA LEU A 280 -31.81 10.82 8.07
C LEU A 280 -32.79 10.82 9.26
N LYS A 281 -32.43 10.13 10.35
CA LYS A 281 -33.25 10.09 11.57
C LYS A 281 -33.44 11.49 12.16
N THR A 282 -32.37 12.26 12.27
CA THR A 282 -32.43 13.64 12.78
C THR A 282 -33.36 14.52 11.94
N LYS A 283 -33.40 14.33 10.61
CA LYS A 283 -34.33 15.08 9.74
C LYS A 283 -35.77 14.66 9.93
N GLN A 284 -36.05 13.35 10.04
CA GLN A 284 -37.39 12.82 10.27
C GLN A 284 -37.98 13.30 11.60
N GLU A 285 -37.19 13.28 12.68
CA GLU A 285 -37.62 13.74 14.00
C GLU A 285 -37.96 15.23 14.03
N ASN A 286 -37.26 16.07 13.26
CA ASN A 286 -37.53 17.50 13.19
C ASN A 286 -38.78 17.85 12.36
N ILE A 287 -39.23 16.96 11.46
CA ILE A 287 -40.45 17.16 10.66
C ILE A 287 -41.70 16.86 11.50
N CYS A 288 -41.62 15.98 12.50
CA CYS A 288 -42.76 15.63 13.35
C CYS A 288 -43.06 16.65 14.48
N VAL A 289 -42.25 17.71 14.63
CA VAL A 289 -42.36 18.71 15.70
C VAL A 289 -42.72 20.10 15.18
N GLN A 290 -42.99 20.23 13.87
CA GLN A 290 -43.53 21.44 13.22
C GLN A 290 -44.99 21.24 12.84
#